data_AF-A0A075P4M0-F1
#
_entry.id   AF-A0A075P4M0-F1
#
_cell.length_a   1.000
_cell.length_b   1.000
_cell.length_c   1.000
_cell.angle_alpha   90.00
_cell.angle_beta   90.00
_cell.angle_gamma   90.00
#
_symmetry.space_group_name_H-M   'P 1'
#
loop_
_entity.id
_entity.type
_entity.pdbx_description
1 polymer ?
#
loop_
_entity_poly.entity_id
_entity_poly.type
_entity_poly.pdbx_seq_one_letter_code
_entity_poly.pdbx_strand_id
1 'polypeptide(L)'
;MESDFIVIGALILGIVIGRFFTSNINYPSKHLENKVDAIIDHLGVDFKPYKNTPKEVLSALDSGERVKAIKIYRQFSGVSLKEASEVISYLENNRTNAT
;
A
#
# COMPACT_ATOMS: atom_id res chain seq x y z
N MET A 1 -26.25 -28.41 24.27
CA MET A 1 -26.55 -28.36 22.83
C MET A 1 -26.91 -26.94 22.40
N GLU A 2 -28.05 -26.35 22.77
CA GLU A 2 -28.37 -24.95 22.37
C GLU A 2 -27.39 -23.90 22.92
N SER A 3 -26.94 -24.05 24.17
CA SER A 3 -25.95 -23.17 24.80
C SER A 3 -24.60 -23.17 24.08
N ASP A 4 -24.21 -24.30 23.50
CA ASP A 4 -22.88 -24.48 22.90
C ASP A 4 -22.81 -23.78 21.55
N PHE A 5 -23.89 -23.80 20.77
CA PHE A 5 -24.00 -23.04 19.52
C PHE A 5 -24.00 -21.53 19.75
N ILE A 6 -24.61 -21.05 20.83
CA ILE A 6 -24.62 -19.63 21.19
C ILE A 6 -23.20 -19.17 21.56
N VAL A 7 -22.46 -19.96 22.33
CA VAL A 7 -21.08 -19.63 22.72
C VAL A 7 -20.15 -19.63 21.51
N ILE A 8 -20.25 -20.63 20.63
CA ILE A 8 -19.45 -20.69 19.40
C ILE A 8 -19.80 -19.54 18.46
N GLY A 9 -21.09 -19.21 18.32
CA GLY A 9 -21.57 -18.09 17.52
C GLY A 9 -21.04 -16.75 18.03
N ALA A 10 -21.06 -16.51 19.34
CA ALA A 10 -20.53 -15.30 19.96
C ALA A 10 -19.01 -15.17 19.78
N LEU A 11 -18.28 -16.29 19.84
CA LEU A 11 -16.82 -16.31 19.68
C LEU A 11 -16.42 -15.96 18.24
N ILE A 12 -17.13 -16.51 17.25
CA ILE A 12 -16.94 -16.17 15.83
C ILE A 12 -17.32 -14.71 15.57
N LEU A 13 -18.46 -14.26 16.12
CA LEU A 13 -18.94 -12.89 15.93
C LEU A 13 -17.96 -11.85 16.51
N GLY A 14 -17.40 -12.12 17.69
CA GLY A 14 -16.39 -11.27 18.32
C GLY A 14 -15.10 -11.14 17.49
N ILE A 15 -14.63 -12.24 16.89
CA ILE A 15 -13.46 -12.23 16.00
C ILE A 15 -13.73 -11.42 14.73
N VAL A 16 -14.93 -11.55 14.15
CA VAL A 16 -15.33 -10.83 12.93
C VAL A 16 -15.45 -9.32 13.20
N ILE A 17 -16.10 -8.92 14.29
CA ILE A 17 -16.22 -7.51 14.70
C ILE A 17 -14.84 -6.93 15.02
N GLY A 18 -14.00 -7.66 15.74
CA GLY A 18 -12.64 -7.22 16.11
C GLY A 18 -11.74 -6.94 14.90
N ARG A 19 -11.89 -7.68 13.80
CA ARG A 19 -11.14 -7.40 12.54
C ARG A 19 -11.67 -6.21 11.76
N PHE A 20 -12.93 -5.84 11.94
CA PHE A 20 -13.54 -4.73 11.20
C PHE A 20 -13.13 -3.35 11.76
N PHE A 21 -12.81 -3.26 13.05
CA PHE A 21 -12.52 -1.99 13.73
C PHE A 21 -11.06 -1.49 13.64
N THR A 22 -10.16 -2.18 12.94
CA THR A 22 -8.81 -1.66 12.69
C THR A 22 -8.83 -0.61 11.58
N SER A 23 -9.56 0.49 11.82
CA SER A 23 -9.45 1.71 11.04
C SER A 23 -8.09 2.32 11.33
N ASN A 24 -7.11 1.97 10.50
CA ASN A 24 -5.80 2.58 10.49
C ASN A 24 -5.94 4.03 10.01
N ILE A 25 -6.24 4.95 10.94
CA ILE A 25 -6.32 6.37 10.67
C ILE A 25 -4.88 6.86 10.43
N ASN A 26 -4.38 6.67 9.21
CA ASN A 26 -3.28 7.49 8.70
C ASN A 26 -3.86 8.89 8.55
N TYR A 27 -3.60 9.76 9.52
CA TYR A 27 -3.72 11.20 9.28
C TYR A 27 -2.56 11.57 8.35
N PRO A 28 -2.79 11.90 7.07
CA PRO A 28 -1.75 12.55 6.30
C PRO A 28 -1.48 13.87 7.01
N SER A 29 -0.31 14.00 7.60
CA SER A 29 0.16 15.27 8.12
C SER A 29 0.38 16.20 6.93
N LYS A 30 -0.70 16.80 6.41
CA LYS A 30 -0.74 17.74 5.28
C LYS A 30 0.28 18.88 5.41
N HIS A 31 0.63 19.24 6.65
CA HIS A 31 1.68 20.23 6.90
C HIS A 31 3.09 19.74 6.55
N LEU A 32 3.36 18.44 6.65
CA LEU A 32 4.62 17.86 6.22
C LEU A 32 4.67 17.75 4.70
N GLU A 33 3.58 17.29 4.07
CA GLU A 33 3.43 17.25 2.61
C GLU A 33 3.67 18.64 2.01
N ASN A 34 2.95 19.67 2.47
CA ASN A 34 3.10 21.04 1.98
C ASN A 34 4.54 21.60 2.17
N LYS A 35 5.23 21.23 3.25
CA LYS A 35 6.62 21.66 3.49
C LYS A 35 7.59 20.93 2.57
N VAL A 36 7.39 19.63 2.36
CA VAL A 36 8.20 18.82 1.46
C VAL A 36 8.02 19.32 0.02
N ASP A 37 6.80 19.60 -0.40
CA ASP A 37 6.51 20.16 -1.73
C ASP A 37 7.18 21.52 -1.92
N ALA A 38 7.11 22.42 -0.93
CA ALA A 38 7.79 23.71 -0.98
C ALA A 38 9.32 23.58 -1.08
N ILE A 39 9.91 22.55 -0.45
CA ILE A 39 11.34 22.26 -0.54
C ILE A 39 11.70 21.68 -1.92
N ILE A 40 10.88 20.76 -2.44
CA ILE A 40 11.04 20.16 -3.78
C ILE A 40 11.05 21.27 -4.83
N ASP A 41 10.07 22.17 -4.77
CA ASP A 41 9.94 23.32 -5.67
C ASP A 41 11.11 24.30 -5.50
N HIS A 42 11.48 24.63 -4.26
CA HIS A 42 12.57 25.58 -4.02
C HIS A 42 13.93 25.06 -4.48
N LEU A 43 14.20 23.76 -4.35
CA LEU A 43 15.43 23.12 -4.77
C LEU A 43 15.43 22.76 -6.28
N GLY A 44 14.29 22.85 -6.96
CA GLY A 44 14.14 22.47 -8.37
C GLY A 44 14.44 20.99 -8.62
N VAL A 45 14.17 20.12 -7.64
CA VAL A 45 14.47 18.69 -7.73
C VAL A 45 13.27 17.90 -8.23
N ASP A 46 13.47 17.02 -9.22
CA ASP A 46 12.45 16.07 -9.66
C ASP A 46 12.42 14.87 -8.70
N PHE A 47 11.70 15.01 -7.59
CA PHE A 47 11.53 13.94 -6.61
C PHE A 47 10.54 12.89 -7.12
N LYS A 48 11.08 11.77 -7.60
CA LYS A 48 10.30 10.58 -7.97
C LYS A 48 10.37 9.56 -6.83
N PRO A 49 9.34 9.44 -5.97
CA PRO A 49 9.38 8.58 -4.78
C PRO A 49 9.67 7.11 -5.09
N TYR A 50 9.40 6.68 -6.32
CA TYR A 50 9.58 5.30 -6.79
C TYR A 50 10.83 5.10 -7.65
N LYS A 51 11.73 6.09 -7.73
CA LYS A 51 12.96 6.00 -8.54
C LYS A 51 13.88 4.86 -8.11
N ASN A 52 13.86 4.52 -6.82
CA ASN A 52 14.67 3.45 -6.25
C ASN A 52 13.90 2.12 -6.13
N THR A 53 12.83 1.95 -6.91
CA THR A 53 12.08 0.69 -6.94
C THR A 53 12.99 -0.45 -7.37
N PRO A 54 12.99 -1.59 -6.63
CA PRO A 54 13.81 -2.74 -6.99
C PRO A 54 13.53 -3.22 -8.41
N LYS A 55 14.57 -3.66 -9.13
CA LYS A 55 14.44 -4.13 -10.52
C LYS A 55 13.49 -5.32 -10.63
N GLU A 56 13.44 -6.14 -9.58
CA GLU A 56 12.60 -7.32 -9.45
C GLU A 56 11.11 -6.96 -9.45
N VAL A 57 10.74 -5.79 -8.92
CA VAL A 57 9.36 -5.28 -9.00
C VAL A 57 9.02 -5.00 -10.46
N LEU A 58 9.92 -4.33 -11.18
CA LEU A 58 9.72 -3.99 -12.59
C LEU A 58 9.64 -5.26 -13.46
N SER A 59 10.56 -6.21 -13.26
CA SER A 59 10.52 -7.50 -13.97
C SER A 59 9.24 -8.28 -13.72
N ALA A 60 8.71 -8.24 -12.48
CA ALA A 60 7.42 -8.85 -12.17
C ALA A 60 6.26 -8.15 -12.89
N LEU A 61 6.29 -6.81 -13.01
CA LEU A 61 5.29 -6.08 -13.79
C LEU A 61 5.38 -6.39 -15.29
N ASP A 62 6.59 -6.42 -15.84
CA ASP A 62 6.82 -6.74 -17.26
C ASP A 62 6.36 -8.18 -17.59
N SER A 63 6.37 -9.09 -16.60
CA SER A 63 5.90 -10.47 -16.71
C SER A 63 4.39 -10.64 -16.44
N GLY A 64 3.66 -9.55 -16.15
CA GLY A 64 2.24 -9.59 -15.76
C GLY A 64 1.97 -10.16 -14.35
N GLU A 65 3.01 -10.38 -13.56
CA GLU A 65 2.95 -10.95 -12.21
C GLU A 65 2.66 -9.87 -11.14
N ARG A 66 1.54 -9.16 -11.26
CA ARG A 66 1.20 -8.01 -10.40
C ARG A 66 1.26 -8.32 -8.89
N VAL A 67 0.73 -9.46 -8.46
CA VAL A 67 0.72 -9.86 -7.05
C VAL A 67 2.15 -10.01 -6.50
N LYS A 68 3.07 -10.52 -7.31
CA LYS A 68 4.49 -10.65 -6.96
C LYS A 68 5.17 -9.30 -6.88
N ALA A 69 4.87 -8.38 -7.81
CA ALA A 69 5.37 -7.01 -7.77
C ALA A 69 4.96 -6.29 -6.46
N ILE A 70 3.69 -6.42 -6.06
CA ILE A 70 3.18 -5.88 -4.78
C ILE A 70 3.91 -6.50 -3.59
N LYS A 71 4.12 -7.82 -3.60
CA LYS A 71 4.84 -8.53 -2.53
C LYS A 71 6.27 -8.04 -2.38
N ILE A 72 7.01 -7.95 -3.49
CA ILE A 72 8.41 -7.50 -3.50
C ILE A 72 8.49 -6.04 -3.03
N TYR A 73 7.64 -5.16 -3.57
CA TYR A 73 7.63 -3.74 -3.19
C TYR A 73 7.30 -3.56 -1.70
N ARG A 74 6.34 -4.32 -1.18
CA ARG A 74 5.98 -4.31 0.24
C ARG A 74 7.13 -4.78 1.13
N GLN A 75 7.84 -5.84 0.73
CA GLN A 75 8.99 -6.35 1.48
C GLN A 75 10.16 -5.34 1.48
N PHE A 76 10.35 -4.62 0.38
CA PHE A 76 11.38 -3.61 0.24
C PHE A 76 11.08 -2.33 1.04
N SER A 77 9.86 -1.82 0.97
CA SER A 77 9.49 -0.51 1.51
C SER A 77 8.85 -0.57 2.91
N GLY A 78 8.37 -1.73 3.36
CA GLY A 78 7.71 -1.89 4.66
C GLY A 78 6.31 -1.29 4.74
N VAL A 79 5.76 -0.78 3.64
CA VAL A 79 4.44 -0.12 3.59
C VAL A 79 3.29 -1.11 3.79
N SER A 80 2.09 -0.59 4.04
CA SER A 80 0.88 -1.41 4.08
C SER A 80 0.56 -2.05 2.72
N LEU A 81 -0.26 -3.10 2.72
CA LEU A 81 -0.68 -3.74 1.47
C LEU A 81 -1.42 -2.77 0.53
N LYS A 82 -2.21 -1.86 1.11
CA LYS A 82 -2.94 -0.83 0.38
C LYS A 82 -1.98 0.11 -0.35
N GLU A 83 -1.03 0.70 0.39
CA GLU A 83 -0.02 1.61 -0.16
C GLU A 83 0.82 0.92 -1.24
N ALA A 84 1.28 -0.33 -0.99
CA ALA A 84 2.02 -1.09 -2.00
C ALA A 84 1.22 -1.26 -3.31
N SER A 85 -0.08 -1.56 -3.21
CA SER A 85 -0.95 -1.70 -4.38
C SER A 85 -1.13 -0.39 -5.15
N GLU A 86 -1.25 0.73 -4.44
CA GLU A 86 -1.35 2.07 -5.04
C GLU A 86 -0.09 2.42 -5.82
N VAL A 87 1.10 2.19 -5.24
CA VAL A 87 2.38 2.40 -5.92
C VAL A 87 2.49 1.54 -7.18
N ILE A 88 2.17 0.25 -7.10
CA ILE A 88 2.23 -0.64 -8.25
C ILE A 88 1.28 -0.19 -9.36
N SER A 89 0.06 0.26 -9.01
CA SER A 89 -0.89 0.80 -9.99
C SER A 89 -0.34 2.05 -10.68
N TYR A 90 0.30 2.95 -9.92
CA TYR A 90 0.96 4.12 -10.48
C TYR A 90 2.11 3.73 -11.43
N LEU A 91 2.96 2.78 -11.03
CA LEU A 91 4.07 2.32 -11.86
C LEU A 91 3.60 1.66 -13.16
N GLU A 92 2.54 0.86 -13.11
CA GLU A 92 1.94 0.22 -14.28
C GLU A 92 1.41 1.28 -15.27
N ASN A 93 0.61 2.24 -14.79
CA ASN A 93 0.02 3.28 -15.62
C ASN A 93 1.08 4.23 -16.24
N ASN A 94 2.12 4.61 -15.50
CA ASN A 94 3.15 5.51 -16.04
C ASN A 94 4.04 4.82 -17.09
N ARG A 95 4.14 3.49 -17.08
CA ARG A 95 4.87 2.72 -18.09
C ARG A 95 4.06 2.57 -19.37
N THR A 96 2.74 2.37 -19.27
CA THR A 96 1.87 2.28 -20.46
C THR A 96 1.80 3.58 -21.24
N ASN A 97 1.90 4.74 -20.56
CA ASN A 97 1.86 6.06 -21.21
C ASN A 97 3.16 6.46 -21.93
N ALA A 98 4.24 5.68 -21.77
CA ALA A 98 5.55 5.94 -22.36
C ALA A 98 5.85 5.07 -23.60
N THR A 99 4.89 4.26 -24.04
CA THR A 99 4.95 3.40 -25.22
C THR A 99 3.93 3.87 -26.24
#